data_AF-A0A1I5XT61-F1
#
_entry.id   AF-A0A1I5XT61-F1
#
_cell.length_a   1.000
_cell.length_b   1.000
_cell.length_c   1.000
_cell.angle_alpha   90.00
_cell.angle_beta   90.00
_cell.angle_gamma   90.00
#
_symmetry.space_group_name_H-M   'P 1'
#
loop_
_entity.id
_entity.type
_entity.pdbx_description
1 polymer ?
#
loop_
_entity_poly.entity_id
_entity_poly.type
_entity_poly.pdbx_seq_one_letter_code
_entity_poly.pdbx_strand_id
1 'polypeptide(L)'
;MRYIMYGITCFVVTVLFLQMIVSMDARHARADELNQGVRMAVKTTLEAVREQKLKTAKDVESYFEQRMREQITSASDYRVEFLENKVEEGILSVKVEETFRYPNGKIGKIKEKQTAIIDYAVGEETP
;
A
#
# COMPACT_ATOMS: atom_id res chain seq x y z
N MET A 1 -9.25 50.70 6.61
CA MET A 1 -8.27 50.13 5.64
C MET A 1 -7.34 49.11 6.30
N ARG A 2 -6.51 49.48 7.29
CA ARG A 2 -5.53 48.54 7.92
C ARG A 2 -6.17 47.30 8.57
N TYR A 3 -7.26 47.45 9.31
CA TYR A 3 -7.98 46.32 9.92
C TYR A 3 -8.65 45.39 8.90
N ILE A 4 -9.09 45.93 7.76
CA ILE A 4 -9.66 45.14 6.65
C ILE A 4 -8.53 44.33 5.98
N MET A 5 -7.35 44.92 5.78
CA MET A 5 -6.17 44.18 5.31
C MET A 5 -5.82 43.03 6.26
N TYR A 6 -5.74 43.28 7.58
CA TYR A 6 -5.45 42.20 8.54
C TYR A 6 -6.52 41.10 8.54
N GLY A 7 -7.79 41.46 8.39
CA GLY A 7 -8.89 40.50 8.26
C GLY A 7 -8.76 39.61 7.01
N ILE A 8 -8.46 40.21 5.85
CA ILE A 8 -8.25 39.46 4.60
C ILE A 8 -7.03 38.55 4.72
N THR A 9 -5.91 39.05 5.27
CA THR A 9 -4.70 38.23 5.48
C THR A 9 -4.98 37.06 6.41
N CYS A 10 -5.70 37.27 7.52
CA CYS A 10 -6.05 36.21 8.46
C CYS A 10 -6.96 35.15 7.81
N PHE A 11 -7.94 35.59 7.01
CA PHE A 11 -8.81 34.68 6.27
C PHE A 11 -8.03 33.82 5.28
N VAL A 12 -7.14 34.43 4.47
CA VAL A 12 -6.28 33.69 3.52
C VAL A 12 -5.42 32.66 4.24
N VAL A 13 -4.77 33.03 5.36
CA VAL A 13 -3.95 32.11 6.15
C VAL A 13 -4.78 30.94 6.69
N THR A 14 -6.00 31.20 7.17
CA THR A 14 -6.90 30.16 7.69
C THR A 14 -7.29 29.17 6.60
N VAL A 15 -7.62 29.66 5.40
CA VAL A 15 -7.95 28.80 4.24
C VAL A 15 -6.74 27.94 3.84
N LEU A 16 -5.52 28.47 3.88
CA LEU A 16 -4.30 27.71 3.60
C LEU A 16 -4.09 26.57 4.62
N PHE A 17 -4.33 26.81 5.90
CA PHE A 17 -4.24 25.77 6.93
C PHE A 17 -5.28 24.66 6.70
N LEU A 18 -6.53 25.01 6.38
CA LEU A 18 -7.57 24.02 6.08
C LEU A 18 -7.19 23.14 4.88
N GLN A 19 -6.65 23.73 3.82
CA GLN A 19 -6.16 22.98 2.66
C GLN A 19 -5.01 22.02 3.02
N MET A 20 -4.14 22.42 3.95
CA MET A 20 -3.03 21.60 4.43
C MET A 20 -3.53 20.38 5.19
N ILE A 21 -4.49 20.55 6.11
CA ILE A 21 -5.09 19.46 6.91
C ILE A 21 -5.71 18.42 5.98
N VAL A 22 -6.58 18.84 5.05
CA VAL A 22 -7.23 17.93 4.09
C VAL A 22 -6.21 17.17 3.23
N SER A 23 -5.12 17.84 2.83
CA SER A 23 -4.06 17.19 2.06
C SER A 23 -3.28 16.14 2.87
N MET A 24 -3.06 16.40 4.15
CA MET A 24 -2.40 15.46 5.06
C MET A 24 -3.29 14.24 5.32
N ASP A 25 -4.57 14.46 5.64
CA ASP A 25 -5.53 13.37 5.87
C ASP A 25 -5.67 12.48 4.62
N ALA A 26 -5.75 13.08 3.43
CA ALA A 26 -5.77 12.34 2.19
C ALA A 26 -4.51 11.48 1.99
N ARG A 27 -3.34 12.00 2.36
CA ARG A 27 -2.08 11.24 2.28
C ARG A 27 -2.06 10.09 3.29
N HIS A 28 -2.50 10.33 4.51
CA HIS A 28 -2.54 9.32 5.56
C HIS A 28 -3.52 8.20 5.21
N ALA A 29 -4.73 8.54 4.77
CA ALA A 29 -5.72 7.55 4.34
C ALA A 29 -5.19 6.67 3.18
N ARG A 30 -4.49 7.27 2.20
CA ARG A 30 -3.87 6.51 1.10
C ARG A 30 -2.73 5.62 1.58
N ALA A 31 -1.87 6.11 2.48
CA ALA A 31 -0.79 5.31 3.04
C ALA A 31 -1.33 4.10 3.81
N ASP A 32 -2.37 4.30 4.63
CA ASP A 32 -3.01 3.24 5.39
C ASP A 32 -3.72 2.23 4.47
N GLU A 33 -4.43 2.70 3.45
CA GLU A 33 -5.06 1.85 2.43
C GLU A 33 -4.02 0.99 1.70
N LEU A 34 -2.94 1.61 1.22
CA LEU A 34 -1.86 0.90 0.52
C LEU A 34 -1.17 -0.11 1.44
N ASN A 35 -0.85 0.27 2.68
CA ASN A 35 -0.20 -0.61 3.63
C ASN A 35 -1.08 -1.84 3.95
N GLN A 36 -2.36 -1.62 4.25
CA GLN A 36 -3.31 -2.70 4.51
C GLN A 36 -3.53 -3.59 3.29
N GLY A 37 -3.67 -2.99 2.11
CA GLY A 37 -3.85 -3.70 0.85
C GLY A 37 -2.66 -4.59 0.52
N VAL A 38 -1.44 -4.04 0.56
CA VAL A 38 -0.19 -4.81 0.33
C VAL A 38 -0.05 -5.91 1.37
N ARG A 39 -0.26 -5.61 2.65
CA ARG A 39 -0.15 -6.61 3.73
C ARG A 39 -1.14 -7.75 3.56
N MET A 40 -2.39 -7.44 3.20
CA MET A 40 -3.43 -8.45 2.96
C MET A 40 -3.11 -9.30 1.73
N ALA A 41 -2.71 -8.66 0.62
CA ALA A 41 -2.32 -9.35 -0.60
C ALA A 41 -1.11 -10.28 -0.37
N VAL A 42 -0.07 -9.83 0.34
CA VAL A 42 1.08 -10.68 0.72
C VAL A 42 0.62 -11.86 1.57
N LYS A 43 -0.19 -11.62 2.60
CA LYS A 43 -0.68 -12.66 3.51
C LYS A 43 -1.48 -13.73 2.77
N THR A 44 -2.48 -13.34 1.98
CA THR A 44 -3.33 -14.28 1.25
C THR A 44 -2.55 -15.04 0.17
N THR A 45 -1.54 -14.40 -0.45
CA THR A 45 -0.67 -15.06 -1.41
C THR A 45 0.20 -16.13 -0.74
N LEU A 46 0.81 -15.82 0.41
CA LEU A 46 1.60 -16.80 1.16
C LEU A 46 0.74 -17.93 1.75
N GLU A 47 -0.50 -17.65 2.17
CA GLU A 47 -1.43 -18.70 2.58
C GLU A 47 -1.72 -19.66 1.42
N ALA A 48 -1.90 -19.16 0.19
CA ALA A 48 -2.07 -19.99 -1.00
C ALA A 48 -0.81 -20.80 -1.36
N VAL A 49 0.40 -20.25 -1.12
CA VAL A 49 1.66 -21.01 -1.22
C VAL A 49 1.69 -22.13 -0.16
N ARG A 50 1.33 -21.84 1.09
CA ARG A 50 1.29 -22.83 2.18
C ARG A 50 0.33 -23.97 1.90
N GLU A 51 -0.82 -23.67 1.30
CA GLU A 51 -1.82 -24.65 0.87
C GLU A 51 -1.42 -25.40 -0.42
N GLN A 52 -0.20 -25.23 -0.90
CA GLN A 52 0.36 -25.84 -2.12
C GLN A 52 -0.44 -25.52 -3.40
N LYS A 53 -1.23 -24.43 -3.39
CA LYS A 53 -2.01 -23.95 -4.54
C LYS A 53 -1.16 -23.19 -5.55
N LEU A 54 -0.07 -22.57 -5.09
CA LEU A 54 0.88 -21.81 -5.90
C LEU A 54 2.24 -22.50 -5.82
N LYS A 55 2.80 -22.88 -6.97
CA LYS A 55 4.04 -23.68 -7.03
C LYS A 55 5.19 -22.98 -7.74
N THR A 56 4.90 -21.95 -8.53
CA THR A 56 5.92 -21.20 -9.26
C THR A 56 5.93 -19.74 -8.84
N ALA A 57 7.10 -19.09 -8.95
CA ALA A 57 7.24 -17.66 -8.69
C ALA A 57 6.25 -16.82 -9.51
N LYS A 58 6.02 -17.22 -10.78
CA LYS A 58 5.08 -16.54 -11.68
C LYS A 58 3.62 -16.64 -11.21
N ASP A 59 3.22 -17.78 -10.66
CA ASP A 59 1.86 -17.95 -10.11
C ASP A 59 1.68 -17.07 -8.87
N VAL A 60 2.70 -16.98 -8.02
CA VAL A 60 2.74 -16.09 -6.84
C VAL A 60 2.62 -14.63 -7.26
N GLU A 61 3.37 -14.20 -8.27
CA GLU A 61 3.32 -12.82 -8.78
C GLU A 61 1.93 -12.48 -9.33
N SER A 62 1.39 -13.33 -10.21
CA SER A 62 0.06 -13.12 -10.79
C SER A 62 -1.04 -13.13 -9.74
N TYR A 63 -0.95 -14.02 -8.76
CA TYR A 63 -1.93 -14.11 -7.68
C TYR A 63 -1.85 -12.88 -6.77
N PHE A 64 -0.64 -12.44 -6.42
CA PHE A 64 -0.44 -11.22 -5.65
C PHE A 64 -1.02 -10.01 -6.38
N GLU A 65 -0.73 -9.83 -7.67
CA GLU A 65 -1.27 -8.72 -8.46
C GLU A 65 -2.81 -8.75 -8.56
N GLN A 66 -3.40 -9.94 -8.66
CA GLN A 66 -4.85 -10.08 -8.61
C GLN A 66 -5.41 -9.58 -7.26
N ARG A 67 -4.80 -10.00 -6.15
CA ARG A 67 -5.22 -9.55 -4.81
C ARG A 67 -5.06 -8.04 -4.64
N MET A 68 -3.94 -7.48 -5.11
CA MET A 68 -3.74 -6.03 -5.13
C MET A 68 -4.86 -5.27 -5.87
N ARG A 69 -5.32 -5.78 -7.02
CA ARG A 69 -6.47 -5.19 -7.73
C ARG A 69 -7.78 -5.26 -6.95
N GLU A 70 -7.96 -6.29 -6.13
CA GLU A 70 -9.14 -6.45 -5.29
C GLU A 70 -9.09 -5.58 -4.03
N GLN A 71 -7.89 -5.28 -3.52
CA GLN A 71 -7.70 -4.51 -2.29
C GLN A 71 -7.57 -2.99 -2.46
N ILE A 72 -7.06 -2.49 -3.59
CA ILE A 72 -6.84 -1.05 -3.81
C ILE A 72 -7.99 -0.40 -4.59
N THR A 73 -8.37 0.83 -4.20
CA THR A 73 -9.35 1.65 -4.92
C THR A 73 -8.89 1.97 -6.35
N SER A 74 -9.76 1.73 -7.34
CA SER A 74 -9.50 1.83 -8.79
C SER A 74 -9.03 3.20 -9.34
N ALA A 75 -8.97 4.24 -8.52
CA ALA A 75 -8.61 5.60 -8.94
C ALA A 75 -7.10 5.91 -8.84
N SER A 76 -6.27 4.93 -8.50
CA SER A 76 -4.83 5.09 -8.31
C SER A 76 -4.03 4.17 -9.25
N ASP A 77 -2.94 4.70 -9.79
CA ASP A 77 -1.96 3.89 -10.54
C ASP A 77 -0.92 3.36 -9.57
N TYR A 78 -0.64 2.07 -9.61
CA TYR A 78 0.41 1.48 -8.79
C TYR A 78 1.40 0.65 -9.62
N ARG A 79 2.62 0.55 -9.11
CA ARG A 79 3.69 -0.28 -9.65
C ARG A 79 4.13 -1.27 -8.58
N VAL A 80 4.12 -2.55 -8.93
CA VAL A 80 4.61 -3.64 -8.07
C VAL A 80 6.04 -4.00 -8.47
N GLU A 81 6.91 -4.15 -7.49
CA GLU A 81 8.30 -4.60 -7.61
C GLU A 81 8.51 -5.78 -6.65
N PHE A 82 8.73 -6.97 -7.21
CA PHE A 82 9.07 -8.16 -6.43
C PHE A 82 10.57 -8.11 -6.10
N LEU A 83 10.90 -7.96 -4.83
CA LEU A 83 12.28 -7.88 -4.36
C LEU A 83 12.86 -9.28 -4.13
N GLU A 84 12.07 -10.15 -3.50
CA GLU A 84 12.40 -11.57 -3.30
C GLU A 84 11.12 -12.39 -3.41
N ASN A 85 11.17 -13.47 -4.16
CA ASN A 85 10.06 -14.40 -4.35
C ASN A 85 10.63 -15.82 -4.40
N LYS A 86 10.74 -16.44 -3.23
CA LYS A 86 11.28 -17.79 -3.08
C LYS A 86 10.19 -18.70 -2.54
N VAL A 87 9.46 -19.31 -3.47
CA VAL A 87 8.31 -20.17 -3.16
C VAL A 87 8.71 -21.37 -2.29
N GLU A 88 9.89 -21.95 -2.54
CA GLU A 88 10.41 -23.10 -1.78
C GLU A 88 10.80 -22.73 -0.35
N GLU A 89 11.35 -21.53 -0.15
CA GLU A 89 11.74 -21.01 1.17
C GLU A 89 10.57 -20.32 1.90
N GLY A 90 9.40 -20.19 1.26
CA GLY A 90 8.24 -19.51 1.83
C GLY A 90 8.42 -18.00 1.99
N ILE A 91 9.30 -17.37 1.20
CA ILE A 91 9.64 -15.94 1.31
C ILE A 91 8.97 -15.15 0.18
N LEU A 92 8.23 -14.10 0.56
CA LEU A 92 7.69 -13.11 -0.37
C LEU A 92 7.99 -11.69 0.14
N SER A 93 8.78 -10.93 -0.62
CA SER A 93 9.10 -9.54 -0.37
C SER A 93 8.70 -8.68 -1.57
N VAL A 94 7.81 -7.73 -1.34
CA VAL A 94 7.23 -6.89 -2.38
C VAL A 94 7.35 -5.43 -1.98
N LYS A 95 7.58 -4.56 -2.97
CA LYS A 95 7.50 -3.12 -2.84
C LYS A 95 6.48 -2.60 -3.84
N VAL A 96 5.54 -1.80 -3.35
CA VAL A 96 4.49 -1.20 -4.17
C VAL A 96 4.61 0.33 -4.09
N GLU A 97 4.66 0.98 -5.25
CA GLU A 97 4.62 2.45 -5.37
C GLU A 97 3.27 2.86 -5.97
N GLU A 98 2.50 3.65 -5.23
CA GLU A 98 1.24 4.23 -5.70
C GLU A 98 1.44 5.70 -6.08
N THR A 99 0.85 6.10 -7.20
CA THR A 99 0.77 7.49 -7.66
C THR A 99 -0.69 7.92 -7.68
N PHE A 100 -0.97 9.04 -7.01
CA PHE A 100 -2.33 9.60 -6.91
C PHE A 100 -2.32 11.12 -7.06
N ARG A 101 -3.49 11.73 -7.22
CA ARG A 101 -3.66 13.19 -7.34
C ARG A 101 -4.30 13.75 -6.08
N TYR A 102 -3.67 14.77 -5.50
CA TYR A 102 -4.25 15.55 -4.40
C TYR A 102 -5.42 16.43 -4.91
N PRO A 103 -6.35 16.83 -4.04
CA PRO A 103 -7.44 17.75 -4.40
C PRO A 103 -6.96 19.08 -5.01
N ASN A 104 -5.76 19.53 -4.63
CA ASN A 104 -5.11 20.72 -5.18
C ASN A 104 -4.45 20.50 -6.57
N GLY A 105 -4.63 19.33 -7.17
CA GLY A 105 -4.12 18.96 -8.49
C GLY A 105 -2.68 18.45 -8.51
N LYS A 106 -1.92 18.55 -7.41
CA LYS A 106 -0.55 18.02 -7.32
C LYS A 106 -0.54 16.50 -7.33
N ILE A 107 0.55 15.92 -7.85
CA ILE A 107 0.77 14.48 -7.85
C ILE A 107 1.46 14.08 -6.55
N GLY A 108 0.86 13.13 -5.84
CA GLY A 108 1.43 12.46 -4.68
C GLY A 108 1.99 11.09 -5.04
N LYS A 109 3.00 10.66 -4.29
CA LYS A 109 3.56 9.30 -4.36
C LYS A 109 3.72 8.74 -2.96
N ILE A 110 3.31 7.50 -2.77
CA ILE A 110 3.56 6.72 -1.55
C ILE A 110 4.16 5.37 -1.94
N LYS A 111 4.94 4.79 -1.03
CA LYS A 111 5.60 3.50 -1.25
C LYS A 111 5.46 2.67 0.00
N GLU A 112 5.11 1.41 -0.18
CA GLU A 112 5.05 0.43 0.90
C GLU A 112 5.90 -0.78 0.53
N LYS A 113 6.71 -1.23 1.49
CA LYS A 113 7.52 -2.44 1.35
C LYS A 113 7.04 -3.42 2.41
N GLN A 114 6.61 -4.60 1.97
CA GLN A 114 6.20 -5.67 2.84
C GLN A 114 7.03 -6.92 2.54
N THR A 115 7.57 -7.52 3.59
CA THR A 115 8.20 -8.83 3.55
C THR A 115 7.43 -9.74 4.49
N ALA A 116 7.17 -10.95 4.06
CA ALA A 116 6.59 -12.00 4.89
C ALA A 116 7.26 -13.34 4.56
N ILE A 117 7.37 -14.16 5.59
CA ILE A 117 8.03 -15.46 5.57
C ILE A 117 7.06 -16.41 6.25
N ILE A 118 6.78 -17.56 5.63
CA ILE A 118 6.07 -18.65 6.27
C ILE A 118 7.07 -19.70 6.73
N ASP A 119 6.92 -20.13 7.98
CA ASP A 119 7.63 -21.30 8.48
C ASP A 119 6.81 -22.54 8.12
N TYR A 120 7.42 -23.47 7.41
CA TYR A 120 6.83 -24.79 7.20
C TYR A 120 7.13 -25.56 8.46
N ALA A 121 6.20 -25.56 9.43
CA ALA A 121 6.33 -26.41 10.60
C ALA A 121 6.63 -27.84 10.13
N VAL A 122 7.89 -28.26 10.35
CA VAL A 122 8.34 -29.64 10.19
C VAL A 122 7.35 -30.48 11.00
N GLY A 123 6.74 -31.47 10.35
CA GLY A 123 5.71 -32.29 10.96
C GLY A 123 6.13 -32.73 12.35
N GLU A 124 5.24 -32.53 13.33
CA GLU A 124 5.38 -33.19 14.63
C GLU A 124 5.51 -34.69 14.35
N GLU A 125 6.72 -35.21 14.54
CA GLU A 125 6.94 -36.64 14.72
C GLU A 125 6.11 -37.05 15.94
N THR A 126 4.96 -37.66 15.69
CA THR A 126 4.16 -38.31 16.72
C THR A 126 5.01 -39.41 17.38
N PRO A 127 5.13 -39.43 18.73
CA PRO A 127 5.86 -40.47 19.45
C PRO A 127 5.20 -41.84 19.38
#